data_AF-A0A317XFA9-F1
#
_entry.id   AF-A0A317XFA9-F1
#
_cell.length_a   1.000
_cell.length_b   1.000
_cell.length_c   1.000
_cell.angle_alpha   90.00
_cell.angle_beta   90.00
_cell.angle_gamma   90.00
#
_symmetry.space_group_name_H-M   'P 1'
#
loop_
_entity.id
_entity.type
_entity.pdbx_description
1 polymer ?
#
loop_
_entity_poly.entity_id
_entity_poly.type
_entity_poly.pdbx_seq_one_letter_code
_entity_poly.pdbx_strand_id
1 'polypeptide(L)'
;MFASLRCARVLKRSICRLQRQCGCTLAIHSSARWKELSNLVASPSEVDDIWTHPLSAFLSSVAPIGLKLSDPTTVDKHRPPQEVFRTYTDIPWLGSTYRLHRFRSSKQLIKGLTADVLISVASIAYGTAPKYQVNADDQKPWQDMVELVVSRYIGAGGRPQQRWGDGESGDAQGSSEAFETFVGVDVDMPLQNGAGQKNDASQSALAN
;
A
#
# COMPACT_ATOMS: atom_id res chain seq x y z
N MET A 1 31.96 -34.58 -27.51
CA MET A 1 31.53 -35.18 -28.79
C MET A 1 30.43 -34.30 -29.40
N PHE A 2 30.33 -34.21 -30.73
CA PHE A 2 29.27 -33.62 -31.61
C PHE A 2 28.38 -32.45 -31.08
N ALA A 3 28.44 -31.20 -31.61
CA ALA A 3 28.07 -30.65 -32.94
C ALA A 3 26.53 -30.42 -33.13
N SER A 4 25.95 -29.23 -33.43
CA SER A 4 26.20 -28.11 -34.41
C SER A 4 25.64 -28.40 -35.82
N LEU A 5 24.97 -27.52 -36.59
CA LEU A 5 24.86 -26.03 -36.71
C LEU A 5 23.51 -25.45 -36.18
N ARG A 6 23.11 -24.14 -36.16
CA ARG A 6 23.55 -22.79 -36.66
C ARG A 6 23.01 -22.23 -38.02
N CYS A 7 22.11 -21.23 -37.97
CA CYS A 7 21.79 -20.22 -39.03
C CYS A 7 21.26 -18.92 -38.33
N ALA A 8 21.88 -17.72 -38.30
CA ALA A 8 22.33 -16.74 -39.32
C ALA A 8 21.22 -15.72 -39.72
N ARG A 9 21.42 -14.38 -39.83
CA ARG A 9 22.54 -13.46 -39.48
C ARG A 9 22.12 -11.96 -39.59
N VAL A 10 22.99 -11.04 -39.09
CA VAL A 10 23.10 -9.56 -39.34
C VAL A 10 22.32 -8.65 -38.36
N LEU A 11 22.97 -8.05 -37.33
CA LEU A 11 23.70 -6.75 -37.28
C LEU A 11 22.78 -5.51 -37.47
N LYS A 12 22.74 -4.49 -36.60
CA LYS A 12 23.72 -3.86 -35.66
C LYS A 12 22.94 -3.30 -34.42
N ARG A 13 23.43 -2.57 -33.39
CA ARG A 13 24.75 -2.00 -33.00
C ARG A 13 24.86 -1.74 -31.45
N SER A 14 25.64 -2.54 -30.72
CA SER A 14 26.37 -2.18 -29.48
C SER A 14 25.67 -1.93 -28.11
N ILE A 15 26.49 -2.03 -27.05
CA ILE A 15 26.27 -1.72 -25.61
C ILE A 15 25.28 -2.63 -24.85
N CYS A 16 25.71 -3.87 -24.58
CA CYS A 16 25.47 -4.51 -23.27
C CYS A 16 26.49 -5.65 -23.03
N ARG A 17 27.68 -5.30 -22.50
CA ARG A 17 28.70 -6.24 -22.01
C ARG A 17 29.56 -5.57 -20.94
N LEU A 18 29.29 -5.88 -19.66
CA LEU A 18 30.25 -6.27 -18.60
C LEU A 18 29.52 -6.26 -17.24
N GLN A 19 28.95 -7.39 -16.81
CA GLN A 19 28.51 -7.55 -15.40
C GLN A 19 28.30 -9.01 -14.95
N ARG A 20 29.29 -9.88 -15.17
CA ARG A 20 29.50 -11.11 -14.39
C ARG A 20 31.01 -11.30 -14.18
N GLN A 21 31.40 -11.87 -13.05
CA GLN A 21 32.78 -12.03 -12.53
C GLN A 21 33.38 -10.86 -11.73
N CYS A 22 32.68 -10.39 -10.71
CA CYS A 22 33.31 -9.96 -9.45
C CYS A 22 32.59 -10.67 -8.29
N GLY A 23 33.33 -11.42 -7.47
CA GLY A 23 32.81 -12.11 -6.28
C GLY A 23 32.57 -11.20 -5.08
N CYS A 24 32.12 -9.96 -5.32
CA CYS A 24 31.86 -8.98 -4.29
C CYS A 24 30.52 -9.26 -3.62
N THR A 25 30.54 -10.15 -2.62
CA THR A 25 29.47 -10.23 -1.61
C THR A 25 29.33 -8.84 -1.00
N LEU A 26 28.28 -8.11 -1.37
CA LEU A 26 28.08 -6.73 -0.91
C LEU A 26 27.64 -6.77 0.56
N ALA A 27 28.62 -6.83 1.47
CA ALA A 27 28.39 -6.60 2.89
C ALA A 27 27.95 -5.14 3.07
N ILE A 28 26.64 -4.91 3.09
CA ILE A 28 26.04 -3.58 3.27
C ILE A 28 26.30 -3.16 4.72
N HIS A 29 27.47 -2.55 4.96
CA HIS A 29 27.86 -1.93 6.23
C HIS A 29 27.01 -0.68 6.49
N SER A 30 25.73 -0.88 6.81
CA SER A 30 24.74 0.21 6.99
C SER A 30 24.99 1.06 8.25
N SER A 31 25.88 0.63 9.15
CA SER A 31 26.18 1.24 10.46
C SER A 31 26.47 2.76 10.42
N ALA A 32 27.01 3.28 9.32
CA ALA A 32 27.47 4.67 9.27
C ALA A 32 26.36 5.74 9.17
N ARG A 33 25.26 5.48 8.46
CA ARG A 33 24.32 6.55 8.03
C ARG A 33 23.12 6.80 8.97
N TRP A 34 22.85 5.91 9.93
CA TRP A 34 21.69 6.06 10.84
C TRP A 34 21.88 7.14 11.94
N LYS A 35 23.13 7.59 12.17
CA LYS A 35 23.47 8.55 13.24
C LYS A 35 22.89 9.97 13.07
N GLU A 36 22.42 10.29 11.87
CA GLU A 36 21.80 11.59 11.57
C GLU A 36 20.31 11.57 11.97
N LEU A 37 19.62 10.44 11.74
CA LEU A 37 18.19 10.29 12.08
C LEU A 37 17.94 10.24 13.60
N SER A 38 18.91 9.76 14.40
CA SER A 38 18.79 9.72 15.87
C SER A 38 18.81 11.10 16.53
N ASN A 39 19.15 12.16 15.78
CA ASN A 39 19.28 13.52 16.29
C ASN A 39 18.15 14.44 15.77
N LEU A 40 17.13 13.88 15.10
CA LEU A 40 15.97 14.65 14.64
C LEU A 40 15.12 15.07 15.85
N VAL A 41 14.88 16.38 15.94
CA VAL A 41 13.97 16.98 16.91
C VAL A 41 12.70 17.41 16.16
N ALA A 42 11.54 17.04 16.67
CA ALA A 42 10.25 17.43 16.09
C ALA A 42 10.02 18.94 16.24
N SER A 43 9.44 19.59 15.22
CA SER A 43 9.00 20.97 15.30
C SER A 43 7.72 21.03 16.15
N PRO A 44 7.74 21.63 17.36
CA PRO A 44 6.65 21.49 18.34
C PRO A 44 5.35 22.22 17.96
N SER A 45 5.35 22.92 16.82
CA SER A 45 4.18 23.58 16.21
C SER A 45 3.65 22.88 14.95
N GLU A 46 4.32 21.82 14.47
CA GLU A 46 4.05 21.21 13.15
C GLU A 46 4.15 19.67 13.14
N VAL A 47 4.85 19.06 14.09
CA VAL A 47 5.15 17.62 14.13
C VAL A 47 4.98 17.09 15.55
N ASP A 48 3.93 16.30 15.79
CA ASP A 48 3.64 15.73 17.11
C ASP A 48 4.64 14.64 17.55
N ASP A 49 5.17 13.87 16.59
CA ASP A 49 5.94 12.64 16.85
C ASP A 49 6.82 12.26 15.66
N ILE A 50 7.92 11.54 15.91
CA ILE A 50 8.82 10.99 14.89
C ILE A 50 9.13 9.53 15.26
N TRP A 51 8.81 8.60 14.36
CA TRP A 51 9.04 7.16 14.57
C TRP A 51 9.50 6.46 13.29
N THR A 52 10.21 5.34 13.46
CA THR A 52 10.65 4.48 12.36
C THR A 52 9.63 3.37 12.09
N HIS A 53 9.41 3.04 10.82
CA HIS A 53 8.67 1.85 10.39
C HIS A 53 9.47 1.08 9.34
N PRO A 54 9.51 -0.27 9.36
CA PRO A 54 10.25 -1.05 8.37
C PRO A 54 9.63 -0.94 6.97
N LEU A 55 10.35 -0.35 6.02
CA LEU A 55 9.89 -0.14 4.63
C LEU A 55 9.46 -1.43 3.94
N SER A 56 10.11 -2.56 4.24
CA SER A 56 9.74 -3.87 3.67
C SER A 56 8.36 -4.38 4.11
N ALA A 57 7.78 -3.86 5.20
CA ALA A 57 6.46 -4.28 5.67
C ALA A 57 5.34 -3.91 4.68
N PHE A 58 5.48 -2.81 3.93
CA PHE A 58 4.50 -2.41 2.92
C PHE A 58 4.39 -3.38 1.73
N LEU A 59 5.27 -4.38 1.61
CA LEU A 59 5.19 -5.41 0.58
C LEU A 59 4.34 -6.63 0.98
N SER A 60 3.73 -6.62 2.18
CA SER A 60 2.83 -7.68 2.65
C SER A 60 1.62 -7.10 3.39
N SER A 61 0.55 -7.86 3.44
CA SER A 61 -0.63 -7.59 4.27
C SER A 61 -0.47 -8.10 5.72
N VAL A 62 0.60 -8.86 5.99
CA VAL A 62 0.94 -9.44 7.29
C VAL A 62 2.09 -8.65 7.92
N ALA A 63 1.98 -8.31 9.21
CA ALA A 63 3.06 -7.64 9.93
C ALA A 63 4.31 -8.53 10.03
N PRO A 64 5.53 -7.98 9.81
CA PRO A 64 6.77 -8.67 10.14
C PRO A 64 6.80 -9.16 11.60
N ILE A 65 7.39 -10.33 11.82
CA ILE A 65 7.50 -10.94 13.16
C ILE A 65 8.23 -9.98 14.10
N GLY A 66 7.63 -9.70 15.26
CA GLY A 66 8.17 -8.78 16.27
C GLY A 66 7.90 -7.29 16.02
N LEU A 67 7.21 -6.92 14.93
CA LEU A 67 6.77 -5.53 14.72
C LEU A 67 5.70 -5.16 15.77
N LYS A 68 6.02 -4.21 16.66
CA LYS A 68 5.05 -3.62 17.57
C LYS A 68 4.02 -2.79 16.78
N LEU A 69 2.75 -3.17 16.87
CA LEU A 69 1.62 -2.38 16.40
C LEU A 69 1.01 -1.57 17.57
N SER A 70 0.39 -0.44 17.26
CA SER A 70 -0.47 0.32 18.19
C SER A 70 -1.82 -0.36 18.40
N ASP A 71 -2.51 0.01 19.48
CA ASP A 71 -3.79 -0.58 19.89
C ASP A 71 -4.88 -0.32 18.82
N PRO A 72 -5.56 -1.38 18.33
CA PRO A 72 -6.49 -1.28 17.20
C PRO A 72 -7.69 -0.37 17.46
N THR A 73 -8.04 -0.11 18.72
CA THR A 73 -9.14 0.77 19.14
C THR A 73 -8.75 2.25 19.20
N THR A 74 -7.45 2.55 19.18
CA THR A 74 -6.92 3.92 19.40
C THR A 74 -6.49 4.64 18.12
N VAL A 75 -6.20 3.88 17.06
CA VAL A 75 -5.54 4.38 15.84
C VAL A 75 -6.48 5.08 14.86
N ASP A 76 -7.78 4.87 15.00
CA ASP A 76 -8.83 5.50 14.20
C ASP A 76 -10.09 5.59 15.06
N LYS A 77 -10.64 6.80 15.25
CA LYS A 77 -11.82 7.05 16.09
C LYS A 77 -13.13 7.04 15.29
N HIS A 78 -13.05 6.99 13.96
CA HIS A 78 -14.17 7.17 13.05
C HIS A 78 -14.63 5.84 12.43
N ARG A 79 -13.81 4.79 12.53
CA ARG A 79 -14.05 3.45 11.97
C ARG A 79 -13.96 2.35 13.05
N PRO A 80 -14.49 1.14 12.79
CA PRO A 80 -14.26 -0.02 13.64
C PRO A 80 -12.77 -0.33 13.86
N PRO A 81 -12.39 -0.93 15.01
CA PRO A 81 -11.01 -1.28 15.32
C PRO A 81 -10.31 -2.10 14.24
N GLN A 82 -9.10 -1.68 13.84
CA GLN A 82 -8.36 -2.35 12.77
C GLN A 82 -7.52 -3.51 13.34
N GLU A 83 -8.12 -4.67 13.59
CA GLU A 83 -7.41 -5.81 14.21
C GLU A 83 -6.20 -6.35 13.41
N VAL A 84 -6.21 -6.20 12.08
CA VAL A 84 -5.15 -6.67 11.18
C VAL A 84 -4.13 -5.59 10.81
N PHE A 85 -2.94 -6.01 10.36
CA PHE A 85 -1.86 -5.09 9.95
C PHE A 85 -2.26 -4.19 8.77
N ARG A 86 -2.82 -4.77 7.69
CA ARG A 86 -3.30 -4.05 6.51
C ARG A 86 -4.82 -4.22 6.34
N THR A 87 -5.52 -3.11 6.13
CA THR A 87 -6.85 -3.10 5.50
C THR A 87 -6.84 -2.24 4.25
N TYR A 88 -7.91 -2.29 3.48
CA TYR A 88 -8.18 -1.34 2.41
C TYR A 88 -9.69 -1.03 2.34
N THR A 89 -10.02 0.12 1.74
CA THR A 89 -11.38 0.50 1.41
C THR A 89 -11.37 1.02 -0.03
N ASP A 90 -12.25 0.49 -0.86
CA ASP A 90 -12.37 0.90 -2.25
C ASP A 90 -13.40 2.04 -2.33
N ILE A 91 -12.96 3.25 -2.72
CA ILE A 91 -13.80 4.46 -2.76
C ILE A 91 -13.97 5.00 -4.19
N PRO A 92 -15.13 5.56 -4.56
CA PRO A 92 -15.28 6.32 -5.80
C PRO A 92 -14.43 7.60 -5.74
N TRP A 93 -13.42 7.72 -6.60
CA TRP A 93 -12.54 8.88 -6.67
C TRP A 93 -12.33 9.32 -8.12
N LEU A 94 -12.54 10.62 -8.39
CA LEU A 94 -12.39 11.24 -9.72
C LEU A 94 -13.20 10.63 -10.88
N GLY A 95 -14.00 9.58 -10.70
CA GLY A 95 -14.74 8.88 -11.77
C GLY A 95 -14.18 7.49 -12.09
N SER A 96 -13.56 6.85 -11.12
CA SER A 96 -13.05 5.47 -11.09
C SER A 96 -13.01 5.03 -9.62
N THR A 97 -12.86 3.74 -9.32
CA THR A 97 -12.55 3.31 -7.96
C THR A 97 -11.08 3.56 -7.61
N TYR A 98 -10.80 3.97 -6.37
CA TYR A 98 -9.46 4.08 -5.81
C TYR A 98 -9.36 3.25 -4.54
N ARG A 99 -8.33 2.40 -4.46
CA ARG A 99 -8.08 1.52 -3.31
C ARG A 99 -7.31 2.25 -2.21
N LEU A 100 -8.03 2.75 -1.20
CA LEU A 100 -7.47 3.42 -0.03
C LEU A 100 -6.84 2.40 0.92
N HIS A 101 -5.52 2.18 0.83
CA HIS A 101 -4.80 1.33 1.77
C HIS A 101 -4.67 1.95 3.17
N ARG A 102 -4.66 1.10 4.21
CA ARG A 102 -4.50 1.47 5.63
C ARG A 102 -3.61 0.46 6.36
N PHE A 103 -2.43 0.88 6.81
CA PHE A 103 -1.48 0.07 7.59
C PHE A 103 -1.40 0.54 9.04
N ARG A 104 -1.46 -0.38 10.01
CA ARG A 104 -1.13 -0.09 11.41
C ARG A 104 0.39 0.02 11.59
N SER A 105 0.85 1.13 12.16
CA SER A 105 2.23 1.28 12.62
C SER A 105 2.34 1.06 14.13
N SER A 106 3.49 1.42 14.72
CA SER A 106 3.70 1.45 16.17
C SER A 106 3.08 2.67 16.87
N LYS A 107 2.65 3.69 16.09
CA LYS A 107 2.06 4.95 16.56
C LYS A 107 0.67 5.17 15.94
N GLN A 108 0.60 5.59 14.67
CA GLN A 108 -0.64 5.92 13.95
C GLN A 108 -0.96 4.98 12.77
N LEU A 109 -2.12 5.16 12.13
CA LEU A 109 -2.35 4.59 10.79
C LEU A 109 -1.52 5.31 9.72
N ILE A 110 -1.03 4.53 8.76
CA ILE A 110 -0.44 5.01 7.51
C ILE A 110 -1.48 4.75 6.41
N LYS A 111 -2.14 5.81 5.94
CA LYS A 111 -3.32 5.77 5.04
C LYS A 111 -3.14 6.67 3.81
N GLY A 112 -3.88 6.39 2.73
CA GLY A 112 -3.94 7.24 1.53
C GLY A 112 -2.63 7.36 0.75
N LEU A 113 -2.41 8.50 0.09
CA LEU A 113 -1.24 8.76 -0.76
C LEU A 113 0.11 8.44 -0.07
N THR A 114 0.21 8.67 1.24
CA THR A 114 1.40 8.30 2.04
C THR A 114 1.68 6.80 2.02
N ALA A 115 0.63 5.97 2.07
CA ALA A 115 0.75 4.52 1.94
C ALA A 115 1.18 4.14 0.51
N ASP A 116 0.55 4.70 -0.52
CA ASP A 116 0.85 4.39 -1.93
C ASP A 116 2.31 4.73 -2.31
N VAL A 117 2.81 5.88 -1.83
CA VAL A 117 4.20 6.28 -1.97
C VAL A 117 5.13 5.29 -1.27
N LEU A 118 4.80 4.85 -0.04
CA LEU A 118 5.63 3.90 0.70
C LEU A 118 5.63 2.49 0.07
N ILE A 119 4.51 2.05 -0.50
CA ILE A 119 4.42 0.80 -1.28
C ILE A 119 5.33 0.89 -2.52
N SER A 120 5.20 1.96 -3.30
CA SER A 120 6.00 2.18 -4.51
C SER A 120 7.50 2.25 -4.21
N VAL A 121 7.89 3.04 -3.19
CA VAL A 121 9.28 3.17 -2.74
C VAL A 121 9.82 1.83 -2.20
N ALA A 122 9.02 1.05 -1.47
CA ALA A 122 9.42 -0.29 -1.03
C ALA A 122 9.66 -1.23 -2.23
N SER A 123 8.76 -1.24 -3.22
CA SER A 123 8.92 -2.10 -4.39
C SER A 123 10.13 -1.75 -5.24
N ILE A 124 10.45 -0.47 -5.37
CA ILE A 124 11.67 0.00 -6.05
C ILE A 124 12.92 -0.37 -5.24
N ALA A 125 12.92 -0.11 -3.92
CA ALA A 125 14.08 -0.33 -3.05
C ALA A 125 14.45 -1.81 -2.86
N TYR A 126 13.45 -2.70 -2.85
CA TYR A 126 13.65 -4.15 -2.71
C TYR A 126 13.50 -4.93 -4.03
N GLY A 127 13.28 -4.25 -5.17
CA GLY A 127 13.12 -4.88 -6.48
C GLY A 127 11.98 -5.92 -6.55
N THR A 128 10.96 -5.77 -5.72
CA THR A 128 9.98 -6.83 -5.39
C THR A 128 8.57 -6.23 -5.40
N ALA A 129 7.64 -6.84 -6.15
CA ALA A 129 6.24 -6.41 -6.14
C ALA A 129 5.56 -6.70 -4.78
N PRO A 130 4.52 -5.94 -4.38
CA PRO A 130 3.77 -6.24 -3.17
C PRO A 130 3.01 -7.56 -3.35
N LYS A 131 2.89 -8.35 -2.28
CA LYS A 131 2.22 -9.66 -2.29
C LYS A 131 0.70 -9.60 -2.39
N TYR A 132 0.13 -8.44 -2.68
CA TYR A 132 -1.30 -8.19 -2.69
C TYR A 132 -1.66 -7.22 -3.82
N GLN A 133 -2.93 -7.20 -4.20
CA GLN A 133 -3.42 -6.27 -5.22
C GLN A 133 -3.43 -4.82 -4.69
N VAL A 134 -2.61 -3.97 -5.29
CA VAL A 134 -2.47 -2.55 -4.93
C VAL A 134 -3.67 -1.74 -5.40
N ASN A 135 -4.00 -1.83 -6.69
CA ASN A 135 -5.13 -1.10 -7.29
C ASN A 135 -6.46 -1.85 -7.07
N ALA A 136 -7.60 -1.15 -7.17
CA ALA A 136 -8.90 -1.79 -7.40
C ALA A 136 -9.05 -2.27 -8.85
N ASP A 137 -10.02 -3.14 -9.13
CA ASP A 137 -10.16 -3.81 -10.44
C ASP A 137 -10.48 -2.86 -11.61
N ASP A 138 -11.27 -1.81 -11.35
CA ASP A 138 -11.62 -0.75 -12.32
C ASP A 138 -10.78 0.54 -12.14
N GLN A 139 -9.75 0.50 -11.28
CA GLN A 139 -8.92 1.67 -10.99
C GLN A 139 -8.10 2.07 -12.22
N LYS A 140 -8.37 3.29 -12.71
CA LYS A 140 -7.65 3.89 -13.84
C LYS A 140 -6.15 3.99 -13.56
N PRO A 141 -5.28 3.80 -14.59
CA PRO A 141 -3.87 4.04 -14.45
C PRO A 141 -3.59 5.52 -14.16
N TRP A 142 -2.45 5.80 -13.55
CA TRP A 142 -2.08 7.15 -13.10
C TRP A 142 -2.11 8.20 -14.23
N GLN A 143 -1.74 7.81 -15.45
CA GLN A 143 -1.72 8.66 -16.63
C GLN A 143 -3.13 9.19 -16.95
N ASP A 144 -4.11 8.28 -17.10
CA ASP A 144 -5.53 8.63 -17.32
C ASP A 144 -6.09 9.52 -16.20
N MET A 145 -5.68 9.27 -14.94
CA MET A 145 -6.12 10.06 -13.79
C MET A 145 -5.54 11.48 -13.82
N VAL A 146 -4.27 11.64 -14.19
CA VAL A 146 -3.65 12.96 -14.39
C VAL A 146 -4.30 13.67 -15.58
N GLU A 147 -4.55 12.99 -16.70
CA GLU A 147 -5.22 13.58 -17.87
C GLU A 147 -6.66 14.03 -17.53
N LEU A 148 -7.41 13.22 -16.78
CA LEU A 148 -8.75 13.56 -16.30
C LEU A 148 -8.73 14.77 -15.35
N VAL A 149 -7.75 14.87 -14.45
CA VAL A 149 -7.59 16.04 -13.56
C VAL A 149 -7.21 17.29 -14.36
N VAL A 150 -6.21 17.19 -15.25
CA VAL A 150 -5.72 18.32 -16.06
C VAL A 150 -6.80 18.81 -17.02
N SER A 151 -7.52 17.92 -17.70
CA SER A 151 -8.63 18.28 -18.59
C SER A 151 -9.80 18.93 -17.85
N ARG A 152 -10.12 18.51 -16.62
CA ARG A 152 -11.09 19.23 -15.76
C ARG A 152 -10.62 20.64 -15.42
N TYR A 153 -9.35 20.82 -15.03
CA TYR A 153 -8.82 22.14 -14.67
C TYR A 153 -8.65 23.10 -15.86
N ILE A 154 -8.33 22.60 -17.06
CA ILE A 154 -8.17 23.41 -18.26
C ILE A 154 -9.51 23.66 -18.96
N GLY A 155 -10.36 22.64 -19.09
CA GLY A 155 -11.59 22.69 -19.88
C GLY A 155 -12.77 23.41 -19.20
N ALA A 156 -12.82 23.47 -17.86
CA ALA A 156 -13.95 24.02 -17.12
C ALA A 156 -13.91 25.56 -16.92
N GLY A 157 -12.92 26.26 -17.47
CA GLY A 157 -12.82 27.73 -17.42
C GLY A 157 -12.46 28.33 -16.05
N GLY A 158 -12.22 27.52 -15.02
CA GLY A 158 -11.81 27.98 -13.70
C GLY A 158 -11.52 26.83 -12.73
N ARG A 159 -10.91 27.15 -11.59
CA ARG A 159 -10.85 26.20 -10.47
C ARG A 159 -12.28 25.93 -9.98
N PRO A 160 -12.69 24.67 -9.73
CA PRO A 160 -13.94 24.38 -9.04
C PRO A 160 -13.99 25.16 -7.71
N GLN A 161 -15.07 25.90 -7.49
CA GLN A 161 -15.23 26.72 -6.28
C GLN A 161 -15.41 25.86 -5.02
N GLN A 162 -15.76 24.58 -5.22
CA GLN A 162 -15.69 23.53 -4.22
C GLN A 162 -14.20 23.29 -3.87
N ARG A 163 -13.73 23.98 -2.82
CA ARG A 163 -12.48 23.67 -2.14
C ARG A 163 -12.53 22.19 -1.76
N TRP A 164 -11.61 21.41 -2.29
CA TRP A 164 -11.41 20.02 -1.89
C TRP A 164 -11.14 20.01 -0.39
N GLY A 165 -11.88 19.17 0.36
CA GLY A 165 -11.55 18.90 1.74
C GLY A 165 -10.14 18.34 1.87
N ASP A 166 -9.58 18.45 3.07
CA ASP A 166 -8.35 17.75 3.48
C ASP A 166 -8.55 16.22 3.62
N GLY A 167 -9.77 15.72 3.35
CA GLY A 167 -10.17 14.33 3.53
C GLY A 167 -10.64 14.00 4.94
N GLU A 168 -10.64 14.99 5.85
CA GLU A 168 -11.01 14.85 7.27
C GLU A 168 -12.14 15.83 7.66
N SER A 169 -12.29 16.93 6.92
CA SER A 169 -13.28 18.00 7.13
C SER A 169 -14.74 17.67 6.76
N GLY A 170 -15.06 16.42 6.39
CA GLY A 170 -16.44 15.96 6.17
C GLY A 170 -17.19 16.59 4.99
N ASP A 171 -16.50 16.88 3.87
CA ASP A 171 -17.13 17.42 2.68
C ASP A 171 -17.96 16.36 1.90
N ALA A 172 -18.92 16.82 1.11
CA ALA A 172 -19.99 16.00 0.55
C ALA A 172 -19.55 14.97 -0.53
N GLN A 173 -18.25 14.84 -0.80
CA GLN A 173 -17.70 13.75 -1.61
C GLN A 173 -17.30 12.51 -0.78
N GLY A 174 -17.56 12.55 0.53
CA GLY A 174 -17.77 11.39 1.38
C GLY A 174 -16.65 11.17 2.38
N SER A 175 -16.99 11.08 3.67
CA SER A 175 -16.06 10.52 4.64
C SER A 175 -15.80 9.06 4.26
N SER A 176 -14.53 8.68 4.20
CA SER A 176 -14.14 7.37 3.69
C SER A 176 -14.75 6.22 4.51
N GLU A 177 -15.16 6.49 5.75
CA GLU A 177 -15.87 5.57 6.66
C GLU A 177 -17.19 5.04 6.12
N ALA A 178 -17.84 5.75 5.18
CA ALA A 178 -19.09 5.30 4.55
C ALA A 178 -18.91 4.06 3.64
N PHE A 179 -17.67 3.67 3.35
CA PHE A 179 -17.32 2.56 2.46
C PHE A 179 -16.69 1.40 3.22
N GLU A 180 -16.97 0.17 2.77
CA GLU A 180 -16.60 -1.06 3.47
C GLU A 180 -15.07 -1.20 3.68
N THR A 181 -14.67 -1.79 4.81
CA THR A 181 -13.26 -1.99 5.18
C THR A 181 -12.88 -3.45 5.04
N PHE A 182 -12.15 -3.78 3.98
CA PHE A 182 -11.71 -5.13 3.67
C PHE A 182 -10.39 -5.47 4.36
N VAL A 183 -10.27 -6.70 4.87
CA VAL A 183 -9.01 -7.25 5.38
C VAL A 183 -8.04 -7.44 4.21
N GLY A 184 -6.82 -6.92 4.36
CA GLY A 184 -5.75 -7.17 3.40
C GLY A 184 -5.25 -8.61 3.52
N VAL A 185 -5.22 -9.33 2.40
CA VAL A 185 -4.61 -10.67 2.27
C VAL A 185 -3.55 -10.68 1.19
N ASP A 186 -2.56 -11.56 1.34
CA ASP A 186 -1.52 -11.79 0.34
C ASP A 186 -1.91 -12.94 -0.60
N VAL A 187 -1.69 -12.79 -1.91
CA VAL A 187 -2.17 -13.72 -2.94
C VAL A 187 -1.50 -15.09 -2.88
N ASP A 188 -0.28 -15.16 -2.33
CA ASP A 188 0.48 -16.42 -2.16
C ASP A 188 0.09 -17.18 -0.89
N MET A 189 -0.72 -16.59 0.00
CA MET A 189 -1.27 -17.31 1.15
C MET A 189 -2.47 -18.12 0.66
N PRO A 190 -2.40 -19.47 0.61
CA PRO A 190 -3.59 -20.25 0.33
C PRO A 190 -4.62 -19.93 1.41
N LEU A 191 -5.84 -19.56 0.99
CA LEU A 191 -6.94 -19.37 1.92
C LEU A 191 -7.06 -20.63 2.77
N GLN A 192 -6.77 -20.51 4.07
CA GLN A 192 -7.22 -21.49 5.04
C GLN A 192 -8.73 -21.37 5.07
N ASN A 193 -9.39 -22.09 4.16
CA ASN A 193 -10.83 -22.15 4.02
C ASN A 193 -11.38 -22.59 5.37
N GLY A 194 -11.85 -21.62 6.15
CA GLY A 194 -12.46 -21.85 7.45
C GLY A 194 -13.66 -22.74 7.23
N ALA A 195 -13.48 -24.04 7.49
CA ALA A 195 -14.52 -25.04 7.34
C ALA A 195 -15.68 -24.58 8.23
N GLY A 196 -16.76 -24.12 7.58
CA GLY A 196 -17.79 -23.36 8.26
C GLY A 196 -18.41 -24.19 9.38
N GLN A 197 -18.11 -23.82 10.62
CA GLN A 197 -18.94 -24.19 11.77
C GLN A 197 -20.28 -23.48 11.62
N LYS A 198 -21.14 -24.07 10.78
CA LYS A 198 -22.58 -23.88 10.86
C LYS A 198 -23.00 -24.40 12.22
N ASN A 199 -23.03 -23.48 13.18
CA ASN A 199 -23.66 -23.70 14.47
C ASN A 199 -25.18 -23.67 14.21
N ASP A 200 -25.71 -24.77 13.69
CA ASP A 200 -27.14 -25.01 13.47
C ASP A 200 -27.84 -25.20 14.83
N ALA A 201 -27.84 -24.11 15.62
CA ALA A 201 -28.26 -24.06 17.00
C ALA A 201 -29.80 -23.96 17.10
N SER A 202 -30.45 -25.12 16.99
CA SER A 202 -31.69 -25.46 17.72
C SER A 202 -32.86 -24.46 17.61
N GLN A 203 -33.62 -24.53 16.51
CA GLN A 203 -35.04 -24.21 16.59
C GLN A 203 -35.78 -25.32 17.37
N SER A 204 -35.91 -25.16 18.68
CA SER A 204 -36.67 -26.08 19.54
C SER A 204 -37.37 -25.37 20.71
N ALA A 205 -38.40 -24.60 20.40
CA ALA A 205 -39.30 -23.98 21.39
C ALA A 205 -40.72 -23.80 20.81
N LEU A 206 -41.72 -23.73 21.69
CA LEU A 206 -43.13 -23.42 21.41
C LEU A 206 -43.93 -24.47 20.60
N ALA A 207 -44.18 -25.61 21.24
CA ALA A 207 -45.35 -26.45 20.98
C ALA A 207 -45.84 -27.09 22.30
N ASN A 208 -46.56 -26.30 23.11
CA ASN A 208 -47.42 -26.68 24.25
C ASN A 208 -48.21 -25.43 24.68
#